data_AF-A0A965U8Q7-F1
#
_entry.id   AF-A0A965U8Q7-F1
#
_cell.length_a   1.000
_cell.length_b   1.000
_cell.length_c   1.000
_cell.angle_alpha   90.00
_cell.angle_beta   90.00
_cell.angle_gamma   90.00
#
_symmetry.space_group_name_H-M   'P 1'
#
loop_
_entity.id
_entity.type
_entity.pdbx_description
1 polymer ?
#
loop_
_entity_poly.entity_id
_entity_poly.type
_entity_poly.pdbx_seq_one_letter_code
_entity_poly.pdbx_strand_id
1 'polypeptide(L)' 'DEMLPAAIEVVMEAGQASVSLLQRRLKLGYARAARIVDEMEARGIVGSYEGSKPRQVLITREQYLEMKLSSKEEEFQ' A
#
# COMPACT_ATOMS: atom_id res chain seq x y z
N ASP A 1 4.63 6.40 6.06
CA ASP A 1 3.80 6.42 7.31
C ASP A 1 4.01 5.11 8.07
N GLU A 2 3.96 5.07 9.41
CA GLU A 2 4.14 3.83 10.20
C GLU A 2 3.10 2.74 9.86
N MET A 3 1.91 3.13 9.40
CA MET A 3 0.83 2.21 9.03
C MET A 3 0.96 1.69 7.60
N LEU A 4 1.94 2.17 6.82
CA LEU A 4 2.13 1.75 5.44
C LEU A 4 2.29 0.23 5.30
N PRO A 5 3.12 -0.47 6.09
CA PRO A 5 3.27 -1.92 5.94
C PRO A 5 1.95 -2.66 6.15
N ALA A 6 1.17 -2.29 7.17
CA ALA A 6 -0.14 -2.88 7.44
C ALA A 6 -1.16 -2.56 6.34
N ALA A 7 -1.11 -1.34 5.79
CA ALA A 7 -1.97 -0.94 4.68
C ALA A 7 -1.68 -1.71 3.40
N ILE A 8 -0.40 -2.00 3.10
CA ILE A 8 -0.03 -2.82 1.95
C ILE A 8 -0.60 -4.23 2.12
N GLU A 9 -0.50 -4.85 3.29
CA GLU A 9 -1.10 -6.18 3.54
C GLU A 9 -2.62 -6.17 3.29
N VAL A 10 -3.33 -5.16 3.80
CA VAL A 10 -4.79 -5.01 3.57
C VAL A 10 -5.12 -4.89 2.08
N VAL A 11 -4.33 -4.12 1.33
CA VAL A 11 -4.52 -3.90 -0.10
C VAL A 11 -4.23 -5.18 -0.90
N MET A 12 -3.17 -5.92 -0.55
CA MET A 12 -2.84 -7.20 -1.16
C MET A 12 -3.96 -8.22 -0.95
N GLU A 13 -4.49 -8.32 0.27
CA GLU A 13 -5.63 -9.20 0.57
C GLU A 13 -6.91 -8.81 -0.20
N ALA A 14 -7.15 -7.51 -0.37
CA ALA A 14 -8.33 -7.01 -1.06
C ALA A 14 -8.20 -7.04 -2.60
N GLY A 15 -6.98 -7.14 -3.13
CA GLY A 15 -6.67 -7.05 -4.56
C GLY A 15 -6.87 -5.66 -5.18
N GLN A 16 -7.15 -4.64 -4.37
CA GLN A 16 -7.41 -3.27 -4.81
C GLN A 16 -7.12 -2.28 -3.68
N ALA A 17 -6.74 -1.05 -4.02
CA ALA A 17 -6.49 0.01 -3.05
C ALA A 17 -7.52 1.14 -3.16
N SER A 18 -8.09 1.51 -2.01
CA SER A 18 -8.88 2.74 -1.90
C SER A 18 -8.70 3.36 -0.52
N VAL A 19 -8.84 4.69 -0.46
CA VAL A 19 -8.78 5.44 0.81
C VAL A 19 -9.82 4.89 1.79
N SER A 20 -11.06 4.68 1.34
CA SER A 20 -12.14 4.19 2.19
C SER A 20 -11.91 2.79 2.75
N LEU A 21 -11.23 1.90 2.00
CA LEU A 21 -10.84 0.57 2.47
C LEU A 21 -9.90 0.70 3.67
N LEU A 22 -8.86 1.51 3.54
CA LEU A 22 -7.87 1.71 4.60
C LEU A 22 -8.47 2.43 5.81
N GLN A 23 -9.36 3.41 5.60
CA GLN A 23 -10.09 4.06 6.69
C GLN A 23 -10.86 3.03 7.53
N ARG A 24 -11.58 2.09 6.90
CA ARG A 24 -12.39 1.09 7.61
C ARG A 24 -11.54 -0.01 8.27
N ARG A 25 -10.56 -0.55 7.54
CA ARG A 25 -9.75 -1.68 8.01
C ARG A 25 -8.74 -1.28 9.08
N LEU A 26 -8.18 -0.07 8.97
CA LEU A 26 -7.09 0.41 9.84
C LEU A 26 -7.49 1.59 10.72
N LYS A 27 -8.78 1.98 10.71
CA LYS A 27 -9.33 3.10 11.50
C LYS A 27 -8.59 4.42 11.27
N LEU A 28 -8.15 4.66 10.04
CA LEU A 28 -7.41 5.87 9.66
C LEU A 28 -8.36 7.01 9.30
N GLY A 29 -7.94 8.24 9.58
CA GLY A 29 -8.58 9.43 9.00
C GLY A 29 -8.31 9.54 7.50
N TYR A 30 -9.17 10.25 6.77
CA TYR A 30 -9.10 10.39 5.31
C TYR A 30 -7.72 10.84 4.83
N ALA A 31 -7.19 11.95 5.35
CA ALA A 31 -5.91 12.53 4.92
C ALA A 31 -4.72 11.57 5.13
N ARG A 32 -4.77 10.75 6.18
CA ARG A 32 -3.72 9.75 6.45
C ARG A 32 -3.82 8.57 5.48
N ALA A 33 -5.03 8.05 5.28
CA ALA A 33 -5.27 6.97 4.32
C ALA A 33 -4.95 7.40 2.88
N ALA A 34 -5.27 8.63 2.49
CA ALA A 34 -4.93 9.18 1.17
C ALA A 34 -3.41 9.21 0.95
N ARG A 35 -2.65 9.81 1.87
CA ARG A 35 -1.18 9.84 1.80
C ARG A 35 -0.56 8.45 1.72
N ILE A 36 -1.11 7.48 2.45
CA ILE A 36 -0.63 6.09 2.40
C ILE A 36 -0.86 5.47 1.02
N VAL A 37 -2.01 5.72 0.38
CA VAL A 37 -2.30 5.23 -0.97
C VAL A 37 -1.38 5.90 -2.01
N ASP A 38 -1.13 7.20 -1.87
CA ASP A 38 -0.18 7.91 -2.74
C ASP A 38 1.26 7.40 -2.55
N GLU A 39 1.65 7.08 -1.32
CA GLU A 39 2.96 6.47 -1.02
C GLU A 39 3.09 5.07 -1.64
N MET A 40 2.00 4.28 -1.70
CA MET A 40 1.99 3.00 -2.42
C MET A 40 2.15 3.18 -3.94
N GLU A 41 1.53 4.21 -4.52
CA GLU A 41 1.68 4.53 -5.95
C GLU A 41 3.11 4.94 -6.27
N ALA A 42 3.71 5.82 -5.47
CA ALA A 42 5.09 6.25 -5.65
C ALA A 42 6.09 5.09 -5.57
N ARG A 43 5.76 4.03 -4.81
CA ARG A 43 6.56 2.79 -4.70
C ARG A 43 6.22 1.75 -5.78
N GLY A 44 5.29 2.04 -6.69
CA GLY A 44 4.88 1.10 -7.74
C GLY A 44 4.05 -0.09 -7.24
N ILE A 45 3.50 -0.03 -6.04
CA ILE A 45 2.69 -1.10 -5.44
C ILE A 45 1.25 -1.07 -5.98
N VAL A 46 0.73 0.14 -6.20
CA VAL A 46 -0.62 0.36 -6.76
C VAL A 46 -0.55 1.29 -7.97
N GLY A 47 -1.50 1.15 -8.88
CA GLY A 47 -1.61 1.96 -10.08
C GLY A 47 -2.08 3.39 -9.81
N SER A 48 -2.14 4.18 -10.87
CA SER A 48 -2.52 5.58 -10.82
C SER A 48 -3.97 5.79 -10.36
N TYR A 49 -4.26 7.00 -9.89
CA TYR A 49 -5.63 7.40 -9.61
C TYR A 49 -6.47 7.52 -10.89
N GLU A 50 -7.51 6.70 -11.00
CA GLU A 50 -8.45 6.71 -12.14
C GLU A 50 -9.85 7.22 -11.74
N GLY A 51 -9.89 8.30 -10.94
CA GLY A 51 -11.16 8.91 -10.52
C GLY A 51 -11.88 8.12 -9.43
N SER A 52 -13.12 7.69 -9.66
CA SER A 52 -13.91 6.99 -8.64
C SER A 52 -13.52 5.53 -8.43
N LYS A 53 -12.69 4.96 -9.33
CA LYS A 53 -12.31 3.56 -9.27
C LYS A 53 -11.21 3.32 -8.22
N PRO A 54 -11.25 2.17 -7.53
CA PRO A 54 -10.14 1.74 -6.69
C PRO A 54 -8.90 1.50 -7.55
N ARG A 55 -7.72 1.81 -7.01
CA ARG A 55 -6.44 1.62 -7.71
C ARG A 55 -6.12 0.14 -7.79
N GLN A 56 -5.63 -0.31 -8.95
CA GLN A 56 -5.19 -1.68 -9.15
C GLN A 56 -3.93 -1.96 -8.33
N VAL A 57 -3.80 -3.16 -7.78
CA VAL A 57 -2.55 -3.64 -7.18
C VAL A 57 -1.65 -4.16 -8.30
N LEU A 58 -0.42 -3.64 -8.36
CA LEU A 58 0.50 -3.90 -9.47
C LEU A 58 1.51 -5.01 -9.19
N ILE A 59 1.69 -5.39 -7.92
CA ILE A 59 2.67 -6.39 -7.51
C ILE A 59 2.00 -7.55 -6.79
N THR A 60 2.64 -8.71 -6.82
CA THR A 60 2.20 -9.90 -6.07
C THR A 60 2.70 -9.86 -4.62
N ARG A 61 2.16 -10.77 -3.80
CA ARG A 61 2.62 -10.94 -2.41
C ARG A 61 4.10 -11.35 -2.36
N GLU A 62 4.54 -12.21 -3.28
CA GLU A 62 5.93 -12.67 -3.38
C GLU A 62 6.87 -11.48 -3.67
N GLN A 63 6.55 -10.66 -4.66
CA GLN A 63 7.34 -9.47 -5.01
C GLN A 63 7.44 -8.48 -3.83
N TYR A 64 6.36 -8.29 -3.08
CA TYR A 64 6.40 -7.44 -1.89
C TYR A 64 7.28 -8.01 -0.77
N LEU A 65 7.31 -9.33 -0.59
CA LEU A 65 8.19 -9.98 0.38
C LEU A 65 9.67 -9.81 -0.01
N GLU A 66 9.99 -9.93 -1.30
CA GLU A 66 11.33 -9.65 -1.83
C GLU A 66 11.75 -8.19 -1.60
N MET A 67 10.84 -7.23 -1.83
CA MET A 67 11.08 -5.81 -1.52
C MET A 67 11.34 -5.59 -0.02
N LYS A 68 10.64 -6.30 0.87
CA LYS A 68 10.88 -6.23 2.32
C LYS A 68 12.22 -6.83 2.72
N LEU A 69 12.61 -7.95 2.11
CA LEU A 69 13.88 -8.62 2.41
C LEU A 69 15.07 -7.77 1.98
N SER A 70 15.04 -7.24 0.75
CA SER A 70 16.08 -6.34 0.24
C SER A 70 16.24 -5.07 1.10
N SER A 71 15.13 -4.40 1.43
CA SER A 71 15.17 -3.21 2.31
C SER A 71 15.75 -3.53 3.69
N LYS A 72 15.52 -4.75 4.18
CA LYS A 72 16.00 -5.20 5.49
C LYS A 72 17.49 -5.56 5.45
N GLU A 73 17.98 -6.14 4.35
CA GLU A 73 19.41 -6.42 4.15
C GLU A 73 20.24 -5.14 4.12
N GLU A 74 19.73 -4.06 3.51
CA GLU A 74 20.38 -2.74 3.50
C GLU A 74 20.47 -2.10 4.89
N GLU A 75 19.49 -2.32 5.78
CA GLU A 75 19.54 -1.82 7.17
C GLU A 75 20.62 -2.50 8.04
N PHE A 76 21.10 -3.68 7.63
CA PHE A 76 22.13 -4.44 8.35
C PHE A 76 23.55 -4.25 7.80
N GLN A 77 23.73 -3.43 6.77
CA GLN A 77 25.04 -3.04 6.21
C GLN A 77 25.47 -1.67 6.76
#